data_AF-A0A4Y8K7T9-F1
#
_entry.id   AF-A0A4Y8K7T9-F1
#
_cell.length_a   1.000
_cell.length_b   1.000
_cell.length_c   1.000
_cell.angle_alpha   90.00
_cell.angle_beta   90.00
_cell.angle_gamma   90.00
#
_symmetry.space_group_name_H-M   'P 1'
#
loop_
_entity.id
_entity.type
_entity.pdbx_description
1 polymer ?
#
loop_
_entity_poly.entity_id
_entity_poly.type
_entity_poly.pdbx_seq_one_letter_code
_entity_poly.pdbx_strand_id
1 'polypeptide(L)'
;MTRDWWDMLSLHPLVDEFIETDWSYLLVTARIHAEFWRGKMALAAELRLREAKYGFTPEDRLRLRISLAQTVEAEGKVGSKKPSSSRDRFAGMEIAAEASGE
;
A
#
# COMPACT_ATOMS: atom_id res chain seq x y z
N MET A 1 -19.91 12.52 -18.36
CA MET A 1 -18.46 12.29 -18.14
C MET A 1 -18.10 12.16 -16.67
N THR A 2 -18.05 13.22 -15.85
CA THR A 2 -17.70 13.03 -14.42
C THR A 2 -18.79 12.33 -13.60
N ARG A 3 -20.08 12.51 -13.92
CA ARG A 3 -21.18 11.74 -13.30
C ARG A 3 -21.11 10.25 -13.66
N ASP A 4 -21.00 9.93 -14.95
CA ASP A 4 -20.84 8.55 -15.41
C ASP A 4 -19.59 7.87 -14.79
N TRP A 5 -18.53 8.63 -14.54
CA TRP A 5 -17.34 8.15 -13.81
C TRP A 5 -17.65 7.79 -12.35
N TRP A 6 -18.45 8.60 -11.65
CA TRP A 6 -18.93 8.26 -10.30
C TRP A 6 -19.84 7.02 -10.29
N ASP A 7 -20.72 6.89 -11.29
CA ASP A 7 -21.58 5.71 -11.43
C ASP A 7 -20.72 4.46 -11.67
N MET A 8 -19.70 4.53 -12.52
CA MET A 8 -18.77 3.42 -12.74
C MET A 8 -17.97 3.09 -11.48
N LEU A 9 -17.54 4.10 -10.74
CA LEU A 9 -16.83 3.92 -9.47
C LEU A 9 -17.70 3.20 -8.44
N SER A 10 -19.01 3.49 -8.39
CA SER A 10 -19.95 2.81 -7.47
C SER A 10 -20.06 1.30 -7.71
N LEU A 11 -19.74 0.84 -8.92
CA LEU A 11 -19.72 -0.58 -9.29
C LEU A 11 -18.37 -1.26 -9.01
N HIS A 12 -17.37 -0.50 -8.54
CA HIS A 12 -16.05 -1.03 -8.31
C HIS A 12 -16.04 -1.97 -7.09
N PRO A 13 -15.43 -3.17 -7.17
CA PRO A 13 -15.50 -4.17 -6.10
C PRO A 13 -14.83 -3.74 -4.79
N LEU A 14 -13.97 -2.71 -4.83
CA LEU A 14 -13.31 -2.18 -3.63
C LEU A 14 -14.06 -1.01 -2.96
N VAL A 15 -15.19 -0.56 -3.51
CA VAL A 15 -15.92 0.60 -2.95
C VAL A 15 -16.36 0.37 -1.52
N ASP A 16 -16.74 -0.87 -1.18
CA ASP A 16 -17.20 -1.22 0.17
C ASP A 16 -16.07 -1.14 1.22
N GLU A 17 -14.80 -1.17 0.79
CA GLU A 17 -13.62 -1.07 1.66
C GLU A 17 -13.13 0.37 1.84
N PHE A 18 -13.68 1.33 1.08
CA PHE A 18 -13.23 2.72 1.13
C PHE A 18 -13.63 3.40 2.43
N ILE A 19 -12.65 4.04 3.07
CA ILE A 19 -12.86 4.85 4.26
C ILE A 19 -13.05 6.33 3.89
N GLU A 20 -13.46 7.15 4.85
CA GLU A 20 -13.79 8.57 4.64
C GLU A 20 -12.66 9.37 3.95
N THR A 21 -11.40 9.03 4.24
CA THR A 21 -10.23 9.66 3.60
C THR A 21 -10.13 9.32 2.12
N ASP A 22 -10.52 8.11 1.70
CA ASP A 22 -10.56 7.72 0.29
C ASP A 22 -11.63 8.49 -0.46
N TRP A 23 -12.82 8.61 0.12
CA TRP A 23 -13.90 9.41 -0.44
C TRP A 23 -13.51 10.88 -0.58
N SER A 24 -12.82 11.43 0.42
CA SER A 24 -12.25 12.78 0.35
C SER A 24 -11.23 12.93 -0.78
N TYR A 25 -10.36 11.94 -0.97
CA TYR A 25 -9.38 11.92 -2.06
C TYR A 25 -10.03 11.81 -3.45
N LEU A 26 -11.04 10.94 -3.58
CA LEU A 26 -11.79 10.73 -4.80
C LEU A 26 -12.59 11.97 -5.20
N LEU A 27 -13.11 12.73 -4.23
CA LEU A 27 -13.79 14.00 -4.49
C LEU A 27 -12.86 15.04 -5.11
N VAL A 28 -11.62 15.15 -4.62
CA VAL A 28 -10.60 16.01 -5.25
C VAL A 28 -10.24 15.51 -6.64
N THR A 29 -10.13 14.19 -6.81
CA THR A 29 -9.85 13.56 -8.10
C THR A 29 -10.96 13.83 -9.12
N ALA A 30 -12.22 13.77 -8.70
CA ALA A 30 -13.38 14.09 -9.53
C ALA A 30 -13.37 15.53 -10.04
N ARG A 31 -12.91 16.47 -9.21
CA ARG A 31 -12.70 17.86 -9.62
C ARG A 31 -11.64 17.98 -10.70
N ILE A 32 -10.50 17.30 -10.53
CA ILE A 32 -9.42 17.27 -11.54
C ILE A 32 -9.91 16.64 -12.84
N HIS A 33 -10.64 15.52 -12.75
CA HIS A 33 -11.27 14.86 -13.89
C HIS A 33 -12.21 15.81 -14.63
N ALA A 34 -13.09 16.52 -13.92
CA ALA A 34 -13.98 17.52 -14.53
C ALA A 34 -13.21 18.65 -15.22
N GLU A 35 -12.16 19.18 -14.60
CA GLU A 35 -11.33 20.24 -15.19
C GLU A 35 -10.54 19.78 -16.43
N PHE A 36 -10.07 18.52 -16.42
CA PHE A 36 -9.43 17.91 -17.58
C PHE A 36 -10.39 17.84 -18.78
N TRP A 37 -11.61 17.33 -18.57
CA TRP A 37 -12.62 17.26 -19.63
C TRP A 37 -13.15 18.63 -20.08
N ARG A 38 -12.97 19.68 -19.27
CA ARG A 38 -13.23 21.07 -19.66
C ARG A 38 -12.12 21.70 -20.51
N GLY A 39 -11.04 20.97 -20.82
CA GLY A 39 -9.99 21.41 -21.74
C GLY A 39 -8.60 21.60 -21.11
N LYS A 40 -8.44 21.42 -19.79
CA LYS A 40 -7.14 21.57 -19.11
C LYS A 40 -6.29 20.31 -19.23
N MET A 41 -5.78 20.06 -20.43
CA MET A 41 -5.02 18.84 -20.77
C MET A 41 -3.75 18.64 -19.94
N ALA A 42 -3.17 19.70 -19.38
CA ALA A 42 -2.03 19.62 -18.47
C ALA A 42 -2.29 18.77 -17.21
N LEU A 43 -3.56 18.57 -16.84
CA LEU A 43 -3.95 17.75 -15.69
C LEU A 43 -3.96 16.24 -15.99
N ALA A 44 -3.73 15.82 -17.24
CA ALA A 44 -3.79 14.42 -17.64
C ALA A 44 -2.83 13.52 -16.84
N ALA A 45 -1.59 13.98 -16.63
CA ALA A 45 -0.58 13.20 -15.91
C ALA A 45 -0.97 13.00 -14.44
N GLU A 46 -1.45 14.06 -13.80
CA GLU A 46 -1.92 14.02 -12.41
C GLU A 46 -3.17 13.13 -12.28
N LEU A 47 -4.12 13.25 -13.20
CA LEU A 47 -5.32 12.41 -13.23
C LEU A 47 -4.95 10.92 -13.31
N ARG A 48 -4.04 10.56 -14.23
CA ARG A 48 -3.54 9.19 -14.37
C ARG A 48 -2.93 8.66 -13.07
N LEU A 49 -2.09 9.46 -12.39
CA LEU A 49 -1.45 9.03 -11.15
C LEU A 49 -2.46 8.80 -10.02
N ARG A 50 -3.51 9.61 -9.96
CA ARG A 50 -4.59 9.49 -8.96
C ARG A 50 -5.45 8.26 -9.21
N GLU A 51 -5.84 8.03 -10.46
CA GLU A 51 -6.64 6.87 -10.87
C GLU A 51 -5.86 5.55 -10.71
N ALA A 52 -4.54 5.56 -10.89
CA ALA A 52 -3.71 4.37 -10.71
C ALA A 52 -3.73 3.84 -9.26
N LYS A 53 -3.91 4.70 -8.26
CA LYS A 53 -3.94 4.30 -6.84
C LYS A 53 -5.13 3.40 -6.50
N TYR A 54 -6.23 3.54 -7.23
CA TYR A 54 -7.48 2.82 -6.98
C TYR A 54 -7.74 1.71 -8.00
N GLY A 55 -6.81 1.44 -8.92
CA GLY A 55 -6.95 0.33 -9.86
C GLY A 55 -7.98 0.59 -10.96
N PHE A 56 -8.16 1.83 -11.40
CA PHE A 56 -9.13 2.13 -12.48
C PHE A 56 -8.77 1.40 -13.79
N THR A 57 -7.48 1.20 -14.10
CA THR A 57 -7.06 0.45 -15.29
C THR A 57 -6.76 -1.04 -14.98
N PRO A 58 -6.87 -1.95 -15.97
CA PRO A 58 -6.47 -3.35 -15.81
C PRO A 58 -5.00 -3.52 -15.39
N GLU A 59 -4.12 -2.65 -15.88
CA GLU A 59 -2.70 -2.63 -15.50
C GLU A 59 -2.54 -2.29 -14.01
N ASP A 60 -3.27 -1.29 -13.53
CA ASP A 60 -3.21 -0.87 -12.13
C ASP A 60 -3.81 -1.93 -11.20
N ARG A 61 -4.87 -2.62 -11.60
CA ARG A 61 -5.38 -3.78 -10.84
C ARG A 61 -4.37 -4.91 -10.77
N LEU A 62 -3.67 -5.19 -11.85
CA LEU A 62 -2.61 -6.20 -11.85
C LEU A 62 -1.44 -5.77 -10.94
N ARG A 63 -1.04 -4.50 -10.99
CA ARG A 63 -0.02 -3.92 -10.11
C ARG A 63 -0.43 -4.00 -8.64
N LEU A 64 -1.68 -3.67 -8.31
CA LEU A 64 -2.21 -3.78 -6.95
C LEU A 64 -2.20 -5.24 -6.46
N ARG A 65 -2.59 -6.20 -7.31
CA ARG A 65 -2.52 -7.63 -6.98
C ARG A 65 -1.09 -8.11 -6.70
N ILE A 66 -0.12 -7.68 -7.52
CA ILE A 66 1.30 -8.00 -7.31
C ILE A 66 1.79 -7.41 -5.98
N SER A 67 1.46 -6.15 -5.69
CA SER A 67 1.83 -5.50 -4.44
C SER A 67 1.24 -6.21 -3.23
N LEU A 68 -0.05 -6.58 -3.29
CA LEU A 68 -0.71 -7.32 -2.21
C LEU A 68 -0.03 -8.67 -1.96
N ALA A 69 0.26 -9.42 -3.03
CA ALA A 69 0.95 -10.71 -2.93
C ALA A 69 2.34 -10.57 -2.29
N GLN A 70 3.10 -9.53 -2.68
CA GLN A 70 4.41 -9.25 -2.08
C GLN A 70 4.32 -8.90 -0.59
N THR A 71 3.32 -8.13 -0.18
CA THR A 71 3.10 -7.78 1.24
C THR A 71 2.75 -9.02 2.07
N VAL A 72 1.83 -9.87 1.58
CA VAL A 72 1.45 -11.12 2.26
C VAL A 72 2.64 -12.07 2.41
N GLU A 73 3.45 -12.22 1.36
CA GLU A 73 4.69 -13.01 1.40
C GLU A 73 5.72 -12.45 2.38
N ALA A 74 5.81 -11.12 2.52
CA ALA A 74 6.69 -10.48 3.48
C ALA A 74 6.22 -10.70 4.93
N GLU A 75 4.91 -10.54 5.20
CA GLU A 75 4.33 -10.77 6.54
C GLU A 75 4.45 -12.23 6.98
N GLY A 76 4.23 -13.20 6.08
CA GLY A 76 4.44 -14.62 6.37
C GLY A 76 5.88 -14.97 6.76
N LYS A 77 6.86 -14.26 6.20
CA LYS A 77 8.28 -14.41 6.56
C LYS A 77 8.63 -13.74 7.90
N VAL A 78 7.92 -12.70 8.30
CA VAL A 78 8.12 -12.04 9.60
C VAL A 78 7.54 -12.88 10.74
N GLY A 79 6.38 -13.53 10.53
CA GLY A 79 5.74 -14.39 11.54
C GLY A 79 6.51 -15.67 11.91
N SER A 80 7.47 -16.12 11.10
CA SER A 80 8.25 -17.35 11.34
C SER A 80 9.58 -17.14 12.07
N LYS A 81 10.03 -15.89 12.26
CA LYS A 81 11.19 -15.60 13.11
C LYS A 81 10.75 -15.50 14.57
N LYS A 82 10.70 -16.65 15.27
CA LYS A 82 10.74 -16.62 16.74
C LYS A 82 11.92 -15.73 17.16
N PRO A 83 11.73 -14.77 18.08
CA PRO A 83 12.87 -14.00 18.60
C PRO A 83 13.84 -15.01 19.21
N SER A 84 15.08 -15.05 18.69
CA SER A 84 16.13 -15.86 19.30
C SER A 84 16.20 -15.43 20.76
N SER A 85 15.96 -16.37 21.68
CA SER A 85 15.99 -16.08 23.11
C SER A 85 17.34 -15.43 23.43
N SER A 86 17.38 -14.49 24.37
CA SER A 86 18.66 -13.97 24.85
C SER A 86 19.60 -15.11 25.24
N ARG A 87 19.07 -16.24 25.74
CA ARG A 87 19.85 -17.46 26.01
C ARG A 87 20.50 -18.05 24.76
N ASP A 88 19.82 -18.09 23.62
CA ASP A 88 20.40 -18.56 22.34
C ASP A 88 21.49 -17.63 21.85
N ARG A 89 21.33 -16.31 22.10
CA ARG A 89 22.30 -15.27 21.71
C ARG A 89 23.59 -15.33 22.51
N PHE A 90 23.52 -15.79 23.77
CA PHE A 90 24.65 -15.87 24.69
C PHE A 90 25.17 -17.30 24.92
N ALA A 91 24.57 -18.33 24.30
CA ALA A 91 24.91 -19.74 24.51
C ALA A 91 26.36 -20.10 24.15
N GLY A 92 27.01 -19.31 23.29
CA GLY A 92 28.41 -19.49 22.89
C GLY A 92 29.41 -18.52 23.54
N MET A 93 28.98 -17.66 24.46
CA MET A 93 29.88 -16.76 25.19
C MET A 93 30.36 -17.46 26.46
N GLU A 94 31.54 -18.06 26.39
CA GLU A 94 32.27 -18.53 27.57
C GLU A 94 32.74 -17.32 28.38
N ILE A 95 32.30 -17.24 29.64
CA ILE A 95 32.72 -16.18 30.57
C ILE A 95 34.21 -16.41 30.82
N ALA A 96 35.05 -15.46 30.39
CA ALA A 96 36.46 -15.46 30.78
C ALA A 96 36.51 -15.37 32.31
N ALA A 97 36.79 -16.51 32.96
CA ALA A 97 36.91 -16.60 34.40
C ALA A 97 38.02 -15.63 34.84
N GLU A 98 37.59 -14.72 35.70
CA GLU A 98 38.35 -13.66 36.33
C GLU A 98 39.59 -14.25 37.02
N ALA A 99 40.77 -13.98 36.45
CA ALA A 99 42.03 -14.19 37.15
C ALA A 99 42.18 -13.09 38.22
N SER A 100 41.80 -13.43 39.44
CA SER A 100 42.25 -12.74 40.66
C SER A 100 42.60 -13.78 41.71
N GLY A 101 43.85 -13.70 42.20
CA GLY A 101 44.37 -14.46 43.34
C GLY A 101 45.67 -15.21 43.00
N GLU A 102 46.83 -14.56 43.13
CA GLU A 102 47.60 -14.43 44.38
C GLU A 102 48.69 -13.37 44.23
#